data_AF-A0A4R4SZH2-F1
#
_entry.id   AF-A0A4R4SZH2-F1
#
_cell.length_a   1.000
_cell.length_b   1.000
_cell.length_c   1.000
_cell.angle_alpha   90.00
_cell.angle_beta   90.00
_cell.angle_gamma   90.00
#
_symmetry.space_group_name_H-M   'P 1'
#
loop_
_entity.id
_entity.type
_entity.pdbx_description
1 polymer ?
#
loop_
_entity_poly.entity_id
_entity_poly.type
_entity_poly.pdbx_seq_one_letter_code
_entity_poly.pdbx_strand_id
1 'polypeptide(L)'
;MNAHRWTTLPAAGWSAATAALGLWWTLHPSDAGGLALAFEVPPGWLLGVGIGGIAVTLGLRTRRRSAALRWGLLGFAAGLAGLCLAVSGHMPLLALAYALAFAGPPALIAALLARAFSVGVKGTSAMVGTPLAAGLLLALTIMVGKGAHWTLLSVAGCLVWLALAVTSYRVNRGRCAACGRPGAAWTHPESAARWGRKVTIIAALMPLPYGLARLTWFTPWPIAFPEGAGWGIWLTGVLLGFASEGGAILTRGLIRPWGEVWPRWVPVLHGRPIPVAVPTFAALTVAVMLALLTVHLAGTVTGGDLSALVIVAFVPLSLWGPLLAGAAMAYYYRRRQACAHCPEKPLHQAQVALTA
;
A
#
# COMPACT_ATOMS: atom_id res chain seq x y z
N MET A 1 6.38 2.83 -27.29
CA MET A 1 5.67 1.54 -27.46
C MET A 1 6.04 0.43 -26.45
N ASN A 2 6.72 0.70 -25.32
CA ASN A 2 7.21 -0.38 -24.43
C ASN A 2 6.40 -0.64 -23.13
N ALA A 3 5.54 0.28 -22.69
CA ALA A 3 4.83 0.19 -21.40
C ALA A 3 3.98 -1.08 -21.21
N HIS A 4 3.38 -1.63 -22.28
CA HIS A 4 2.62 -2.89 -22.18
C HIS A 4 3.51 -4.10 -21.90
N ARG A 5 4.76 -4.11 -22.41
CA ARG A 5 5.72 -5.19 -22.12
C ARG A 5 6.10 -5.19 -20.65
N TRP A 6 6.32 -4.02 -20.06
CA TRP A 6 6.67 -3.84 -18.64
C TRP A 6 5.62 -4.35 -17.65
N THR A 7 4.34 -4.46 -18.03
CA THR A 7 3.31 -5.07 -17.16
C THR A 7 3.02 -6.52 -17.52
N THR A 8 3.10 -6.91 -18.79
CA THR A 8 2.87 -8.32 -19.19
C THR A 8 3.98 -9.27 -18.75
N LEU A 9 5.25 -8.82 -18.70
CA LEU A 9 6.37 -9.66 -18.30
C LEU A 9 6.31 -10.04 -16.81
N PRO A 10 6.12 -9.08 -15.87
CA PRO A 10 5.92 -9.44 -14.46
C PRO A 10 4.67 -10.29 -14.24
N ALA A 11 3.56 -10.03 -14.95
CA ALA A 11 2.35 -10.84 -14.83
C ALA A 11 2.58 -12.29 -15.27
N ALA A 12 3.30 -12.50 -16.38
CA ALA A 12 3.67 -13.82 -16.84
C ALA A 12 4.65 -14.50 -15.87
N GLY A 13 5.66 -13.77 -15.38
CA GLY A 13 6.64 -14.30 -14.42
C GLY A 13 6.00 -14.71 -13.10
N TRP A 14 5.13 -13.87 -12.54
CA TRP A 14 4.36 -14.20 -11.33
C TRP A 14 3.48 -15.43 -11.57
N SER A 15 2.77 -15.50 -12.70
CA SER A 15 1.89 -16.64 -13.01
C SER A 15 2.67 -17.95 -13.22
N ALA A 16 3.87 -17.88 -13.83
CA ALA A 16 4.75 -19.02 -13.98
C ALA A 16 5.31 -19.51 -12.64
N ALA A 17 5.72 -18.60 -11.75
CA ALA A 17 6.14 -18.96 -10.40
C ALA A 17 4.99 -19.63 -9.63
N THR A 18 3.77 -19.08 -9.68
CA THR A 18 2.59 -19.66 -9.04
C THR A 18 2.23 -21.04 -9.61
N ALA A 19 2.35 -21.22 -10.94
CA ALA A 19 2.13 -22.52 -11.58
C ALA A 19 3.18 -23.55 -11.17
N ALA A 20 4.46 -23.17 -11.16
CA ALA A 20 5.56 -24.06 -10.77
C ALA A 20 5.45 -24.49 -9.30
N LEU A 21 5.10 -23.56 -8.40
CA LEU A 21 4.83 -23.85 -6.99
C LEU A 21 3.63 -24.80 -6.84
N GLY A 22 2.52 -24.50 -7.53
CA GLY A 22 1.35 -25.38 -7.55
C GLY A 22 1.69 -26.79 -8.03
N LEU A 23 2.45 -26.93 -9.11
CA LEU A 23 2.89 -28.21 -9.65
C LEU A 23 3.79 -28.96 -8.66
N TRP A 24 4.80 -28.28 -8.10
CA TRP A 24 5.73 -28.86 -7.13
C TRP A 24 4.97 -29.49 -5.95
N TRP A 25 3.99 -28.77 -5.39
CA TRP A 25 3.19 -29.26 -4.26
C TRP A 25 2.16 -30.31 -4.62
N THR A 26 1.62 -30.32 -5.85
CA THR A 26 0.79 -31.44 -6.30
C THR A 26 1.60 -32.74 -6.40
N LEU A 27 2.91 -32.65 -6.69
CA LEU A 27 3.82 -33.78 -6.77
C LEU A 27 4.39 -34.19 -5.40
N HIS A 28 4.51 -33.25 -4.46
CA HIS A 28 5.07 -33.46 -3.11
C HIS A 28 4.06 -33.08 -2.01
N PRO A 29 2.97 -33.85 -1.82
CA PRO A 29 1.92 -33.53 -0.86
C PRO A 29 2.39 -33.61 0.61
N SER A 30 3.44 -34.39 0.92
CA SER A 30 4.04 -34.46 2.26
C SER A 30 4.70 -33.14 2.69
N ASP A 31 5.29 -32.41 1.74
CA ASP A 31 5.92 -31.11 1.96
C ASP A 31 4.88 -29.98 2.01
N ALA A 32 3.64 -30.26 1.60
CA ALA A 32 2.51 -29.33 1.66
C ALA A 32 1.87 -29.24 3.06
N GLY A 33 2.28 -30.08 4.02
CA GLY A 33 1.69 -30.15 5.36
C GLY A 33 1.77 -28.85 6.18
N GLY A 34 2.76 -27.98 5.90
CA GLY A 34 2.84 -26.64 6.49
C GLY A 34 2.01 -25.57 5.77
N LEU A 35 1.44 -25.89 4.60
CA LEU A 35 0.98 -24.92 3.59
C LEU A 35 -0.51 -25.05 3.24
N ALA A 36 -1.11 -26.22 3.46
CA ALA A 36 -2.57 -26.39 3.49
C ALA A 36 -3.23 -25.44 4.52
N LEU A 37 -2.49 -25.03 5.55
CA LEU A 37 -2.87 -24.03 6.56
C LEU A 37 -2.58 -22.56 6.17
N ALA A 38 -1.76 -22.30 5.14
CA ALA A 38 -1.41 -20.94 4.74
C ALA A 38 -2.41 -20.32 3.74
N PHE A 39 -3.13 -21.17 3.00
CA PHE A 39 -4.12 -20.74 2.01
C PHE A 39 -5.54 -21.26 2.31
N GLU A 40 -5.69 -22.33 3.10
CA GLU A 40 -6.93 -23.14 3.10
C GLU A 40 -7.38 -23.55 1.68
N VAL A 41 -6.49 -23.46 0.67
CA VAL A 41 -6.80 -23.73 -0.74
C VAL A 41 -5.99 -24.94 -1.21
N PRO A 42 -6.61 -25.93 -1.89
CA PRO A 42 -5.90 -27.11 -2.39
C PRO A 42 -4.77 -26.75 -3.38
N PRO A 43 -3.62 -27.46 -3.36
CA PRO A 43 -2.46 -27.17 -4.23
C PRO A 43 -2.78 -27.06 -5.73
N GLY A 44 -3.74 -27.85 -6.22
CA GLY A 44 -4.18 -27.83 -7.62
C GLY A 44 -4.80 -26.50 -8.06
N TRP A 45 -5.34 -25.69 -7.14
CA TRP A 45 -5.85 -24.35 -7.47
C TRP A 45 -4.74 -23.38 -7.84
N LEU A 46 -3.59 -23.43 -7.17
CA LEU A 46 -2.45 -22.57 -7.49
C LEU A 46 -1.92 -22.88 -8.90
N LEU A 47 -1.89 -24.16 -9.26
CA LEU A 47 -1.56 -24.58 -10.62
C LEU A 47 -2.56 -24.02 -11.64
N GLY A 48 -3.86 -24.14 -11.37
CA GLY A 48 -4.91 -23.57 -12.21
C GLY A 48 -4.84 -22.05 -12.37
N VAL A 49 -4.61 -21.32 -11.27
CA VAL A 49 -4.42 -19.85 -11.27
C VAL A 49 -3.19 -19.47 -12.09
N GLY A 50 -2.06 -20.16 -11.89
CA GLY A 50 -0.84 -19.90 -12.64
C GLY A 50 -1.01 -20.15 -14.15
N ILE A 51 -1.58 -21.29 -14.54
CA ILE A 51 -1.86 -21.63 -15.95
C ILE A 51 -2.84 -20.61 -16.57
N GLY A 52 -3.92 -20.28 -15.87
CA GLY A 52 -4.89 -19.28 -16.34
C GLY A 52 -4.25 -17.91 -16.56
N GLY A 53 -3.37 -17.49 -15.66
CA GLY A 53 -2.61 -16.25 -15.80
C GLY A 53 -1.67 -16.25 -17.02
N ILE A 54 -0.97 -17.36 -17.26
CA ILE A 54 -0.14 -17.53 -18.46
C ILE A 54 -1.00 -17.46 -19.74
N ALA A 55 -2.14 -18.15 -19.78
CA ALA A 55 -3.04 -18.13 -20.93
C ALA A 55 -3.56 -16.71 -21.24
N VAL A 56 -3.98 -15.95 -20.22
CA VAL A 56 -4.44 -14.56 -20.40
C VAL A 56 -3.29 -13.66 -20.88
N THR A 57 -2.09 -13.77 -20.31
CA THR A 57 -0.94 -12.96 -20.74
C THR A 57 -0.47 -13.28 -22.16
N LEU A 58 -0.48 -14.55 -22.58
CA LEU A 58 -0.18 -14.98 -23.95
C LEU A 58 -1.25 -14.48 -24.94
N GLY A 59 -2.53 -14.62 -24.59
CA GLY A 59 -3.62 -14.05 -25.38
C GLY A 59 -3.47 -12.53 -25.55
N LEU A 60 -3.01 -11.82 -24.51
CA LEU A 60 -2.83 -10.37 -24.56
C LEU A 60 -1.65 -9.98 -25.44
N ARG A 61 -0.69 -10.88 -25.70
CA ARG A 61 0.39 -10.62 -26.66
C ARG A 61 -0.09 -10.70 -28.10
N THR A 62 -1.00 -11.63 -28.41
CA THR A 62 -1.47 -11.89 -29.78
C THR A 62 -2.70 -11.06 -30.16
N ARG A 63 -3.64 -10.84 -29.23
CA ARG A 63 -4.94 -10.16 -29.49
C ARG A 63 -5.23 -9.03 -28.49
N ARG A 64 -4.35 -8.02 -28.44
CA ARG A 64 -4.39 -6.89 -27.47
C ARG A 64 -5.73 -6.17 -27.32
N ARG A 65 -6.52 -6.06 -28.40
CA ARG A 65 -7.78 -5.29 -28.43
C ARG A 65 -9.05 -6.15 -28.31
N SER A 66 -8.94 -7.45 -28.06
CA SER A 66 -10.09 -8.36 -27.95
C SER A 66 -11.02 -7.98 -26.79
N ALA A 67 -12.34 -7.96 -27.03
CA ALA A 67 -13.35 -7.76 -25.99
C ALA A 67 -13.42 -8.93 -25.00
N ALA A 68 -13.40 -10.16 -25.50
CA ALA A 68 -13.43 -11.37 -24.67
C ALA A 68 -12.24 -11.43 -23.70
N LEU A 69 -11.05 -11.06 -24.19
CA LEU A 69 -9.84 -11.12 -23.39
C LEU A 69 -9.77 -10.04 -22.29
N ARG A 70 -10.51 -8.94 -22.46
CA ARG A 70 -10.69 -7.93 -21.40
C ARG A 70 -11.51 -8.48 -20.24
N TRP A 71 -12.61 -9.19 -20.53
CA TRP A 71 -13.39 -9.86 -19.50
C TRP A 71 -12.59 -10.94 -18.79
N GLY A 72 -11.78 -11.72 -19.54
CA GLY A 72 -10.84 -12.68 -18.96
C GLY A 72 -9.81 -12.02 -18.02
N LEU A 73 -9.20 -10.91 -18.43
CA LEU A 73 -8.27 -10.14 -17.59
C LEU A 73 -8.93 -9.59 -16.32
N LEU A 74 -10.12 -9.01 -16.44
CA LEU A 74 -10.86 -8.48 -15.30
C LEU A 74 -11.32 -9.59 -14.35
N GLY A 75 -11.85 -10.69 -14.88
CA GLY A 75 -12.23 -11.87 -14.10
C GLY A 75 -11.04 -12.47 -13.37
N PHE A 76 -9.88 -12.59 -14.03
CA PHE A 76 -8.66 -13.09 -13.40
C PHE A 76 -8.15 -12.15 -12.30
N ALA A 77 -8.09 -10.84 -12.56
CA ALA A 77 -7.68 -9.86 -11.56
C ALA A 77 -8.66 -9.81 -10.36
N ALA A 78 -9.97 -9.94 -10.61
CA ALA A 78 -10.98 -10.04 -9.55
C ALA A 78 -10.85 -11.33 -8.75
N GLY A 79 -10.62 -12.47 -9.40
CA GLY A 79 -10.37 -13.76 -8.76
C GLY A 79 -9.13 -13.73 -7.87
N LEU A 80 -8.04 -13.13 -8.35
CA LEU A 80 -6.84 -12.90 -7.54
C LEU A 80 -7.12 -11.98 -6.36
N ALA A 81 -7.85 -10.88 -6.57
CA ALA A 81 -8.25 -10.01 -5.47
C ALA A 81 -9.01 -10.82 -4.41
N GLY A 82 -10.02 -11.61 -4.81
CA GLY A 82 -10.77 -12.51 -3.94
C GLY A 82 -9.88 -13.52 -3.21
N LEU A 83 -8.88 -14.11 -3.88
CA LEU A 83 -7.90 -15.00 -3.25
C LEU A 83 -7.04 -14.24 -2.24
N CYS A 84 -6.58 -13.02 -2.57
CA CYS A 84 -5.89 -12.14 -1.63
C CYS A 84 -6.75 -11.91 -0.37
N LEU A 85 -8.09 -11.80 -0.51
CA LEU A 85 -9.02 -11.66 0.63
C LEU A 85 -9.11 -12.94 1.47
N ALA A 86 -9.33 -14.09 0.84
CA ALA A 86 -9.50 -15.36 1.53
C ALA A 86 -8.23 -15.76 2.30
N VAL A 87 -7.06 -15.43 1.76
CA VAL A 87 -5.75 -15.82 2.28
C VAL A 87 -5.16 -14.75 3.20
N SER A 88 -5.75 -13.55 3.24
CA SER A 88 -5.31 -12.50 4.15
C SER A 88 -5.70 -12.82 5.59
N GLY A 89 -4.94 -13.73 6.22
CA GLY A 89 -4.91 -13.87 7.66
C GLY A 89 -4.45 -12.58 8.33
N HIS A 90 -4.50 -12.53 9.66
CA HIS A 90 -4.12 -11.34 10.43
C HIS A 90 -2.60 -11.12 10.53
N MET A 91 -1.77 -12.04 10.04
CA MET A 91 -0.31 -11.98 10.21
C MET A 91 0.38 -10.81 9.47
N PRO A 92 0.08 -10.49 8.18
CA PRO A 92 0.58 -9.28 7.52
C PRO A 92 0.26 -8.00 8.28
N LEU A 93 -0.95 -7.92 8.84
CA LEU A 93 -1.39 -6.80 9.65
C LEU A 93 -0.57 -6.69 10.93
N LEU A 94 -0.28 -7.83 11.56
CA LEU A 94 0.56 -7.89 12.74
C LEU A 94 1.98 -7.39 12.44
N ALA A 95 2.65 -7.85 11.37
CA ALA A 95 3.99 -7.34 11.07
C ALA A 95 3.98 -5.86 10.64
N LEU A 96 2.95 -5.39 9.94
CA LEU A 96 2.80 -3.96 9.67
C LEU A 96 2.69 -3.18 10.99
N ALA A 97 1.85 -3.64 11.91
CA ALA A 97 1.66 -3.04 13.22
C ALA A 97 2.99 -2.98 13.99
N TYR A 98 3.74 -4.09 14.06
CA TYR A 98 5.06 -4.11 14.70
C TYR A 98 6.08 -3.21 13.98
N ALA A 99 6.14 -3.21 12.65
CA ALA A 99 7.00 -2.30 11.90
C ALA A 99 6.69 -0.84 12.28
N LEU A 100 5.43 -0.44 12.23
CA LEU A 100 5.04 0.94 12.52
C LEU A 100 5.31 1.33 13.98
N ALA A 101 5.00 0.44 14.92
CA ALA A 101 5.18 0.66 16.35
C ALA A 101 6.66 0.80 16.74
N PHE A 102 7.53 -0.06 16.20
CA PHE A 102 8.95 -0.11 16.59
C PHE A 102 9.88 0.68 15.67
N ALA A 103 9.44 1.06 14.47
CA ALA A 103 10.20 1.93 13.58
C ALA A 103 9.84 3.40 13.76
N GLY A 104 8.55 3.74 13.72
CA GLY A 104 8.08 5.13 13.56
C GLY A 104 8.43 6.04 14.74
N PRO A 105 7.84 5.82 15.94
CA PRO A 105 8.11 6.65 17.11
C PRO A 105 9.60 6.70 17.50
N PRO A 106 10.35 5.57 17.53
CA PRO A 106 11.78 5.62 17.83
C PRO A 106 12.60 6.38 16.77
N ALA A 107 12.27 6.26 15.48
CA ALA A 107 12.93 7.04 14.43
C ALA A 107 12.65 8.54 14.52
N LEU A 108 11.44 8.93 14.93
CA LEU A 108 11.11 10.33 15.20
C LEU A 108 11.93 10.88 16.36
N ILE A 109 11.99 10.14 17.49
CA ILE A 109 12.81 10.53 18.64
C ILE A 109 14.28 10.66 18.24
N ALA A 110 14.81 9.68 17.50
CA ALA A 110 16.17 9.71 17.00
C ALA A 110 16.45 10.93 16.10
N ALA A 111 15.50 11.32 15.23
CA ALA A 111 15.62 12.50 14.40
C ALA A 111 15.62 13.80 15.22
N LEU A 112 14.80 13.89 16.27
CA LEU A 112 14.75 15.03 17.17
C LEU A 112 16.04 15.15 18.01
N LEU A 113 16.58 14.03 18.50
CA LEU A 113 17.85 14.00 19.23
C LEU A 113 19.02 14.35 18.32
N ALA A 114 19.07 13.79 17.11
CA ALA A 114 20.10 14.12 16.12
C ALA A 114 20.11 15.62 15.79
N ARG A 115 18.92 16.24 15.71
CA ARG A 115 18.78 17.70 15.61
C ARG A 115 19.29 18.42 16.85
N ALA A 116 18.84 18.02 18.03
CA ALA A 116 19.18 18.69 19.30
C ALA A 116 20.69 18.70 19.55
N PHE A 117 21.38 17.61 19.21
CA PHE A 117 22.83 17.48 19.34
C PHE A 117 23.61 17.91 18.09
N SER A 118 22.94 18.50 17.09
CA SER A 118 23.55 18.95 15.82
C SER A 118 24.44 17.88 15.16
N VAL A 119 23.99 16.62 15.20
CA VAL A 119 24.74 15.48 14.69
C VAL A 119 24.87 15.60 13.18
N GLY A 120 26.08 15.39 12.65
CA GLY A 120 26.33 15.41 11.22
C GLY A 120 25.51 14.38 10.43
N VAL A 121 25.53 14.47 9.11
CA VAL A 121 24.71 13.63 8.21
C VAL A 121 24.84 12.14 8.52
N LYS A 122 26.07 11.64 8.65
CA LYS A 122 26.34 10.22 8.92
C LYS A 122 25.73 9.76 10.25
N GLY A 123 25.89 10.57 11.31
CA GLY A 123 25.35 10.23 12.62
C GLY A 123 23.82 10.33 12.66
N THR A 124 23.22 11.33 12.01
CA THR A 124 21.76 11.42 11.88
C THR A 124 21.21 10.20 11.12
N SER A 125 21.84 9.83 10.00
CA SER A 125 21.45 8.64 9.24
C SER A 125 21.59 7.35 10.05
N ALA A 126 22.63 7.21 10.88
CA ALA A 126 22.77 6.07 11.79
C ALA A 126 21.65 6.06 12.85
N MET A 127 21.46 7.17 13.57
CA MET A 127 20.46 7.28 14.64
C MET A 127 19.04 7.00 14.16
N VAL A 128 18.65 7.55 13.01
CA VAL A 128 17.31 7.34 12.42
C VAL A 128 17.22 5.99 11.72
N GLY A 129 18.28 5.56 11.05
CA GLY A 129 18.32 4.31 10.29
C GLY A 129 18.23 3.07 11.16
N THR A 130 18.86 3.07 12.34
CA THR A 130 18.85 1.93 13.27
C THR A 130 17.44 1.49 13.70
N PRO A 131 16.57 2.34 14.26
CA PRO A 131 15.21 1.93 14.63
C PRO A 131 14.36 1.55 13.43
N LEU A 132 14.53 2.23 12.28
CA LEU A 132 13.85 1.86 11.05
C LEU A 132 14.24 0.44 10.60
N ALA A 133 15.54 0.15 10.59
CA ALA A 133 16.06 -1.17 10.21
C ALA A 133 15.62 -2.24 11.21
N ALA A 134 15.64 -1.96 12.52
CA ALA A 134 15.20 -2.89 13.55
C ALA A 134 13.71 -3.23 13.43
N GLY A 135 12.85 -2.22 13.24
CA GLY A 135 11.41 -2.44 13.03
C GLY A 135 11.10 -3.20 11.74
N LEU A 136 11.83 -2.90 10.65
CA LEU A 136 11.69 -3.64 9.39
C LEU A 136 12.20 -5.08 9.49
N LEU A 137 13.31 -5.31 10.20
CA LEU A 137 13.85 -6.64 10.44
C LEU A 137 12.89 -7.46 11.29
N LEU A 138 12.32 -6.88 12.36
CA LEU A 138 11.30 -7.53 13.18
C LEU A 138 10.06 -7.90 12.36
N ALA A 139 9.59 -6.98 11.51
CA ALA A 139 8.48 -7.29 10.62
C ALA A 139 8.84 -8.41 9.64
N LEU A 140 10.05 -8.42 9.09
CA LEU A 140 10.52 -9.48 8.21
C LEU A 140 10.59 -10.83 8.93
N THR A 141 11.10 -10.89 10.17
CA THR A 141 11.17 -12.14 10.93
C THR A 141 9.78 -12.66 11.27
N ILE A 142 8.83 -11.79 11.62
CA ILE A 142 7.42 -12.17 11.81
C ILE A 142 6.84 -12.70 10.48
N MET A 143 7.07 -11.99 9.37
CA MET A 143 6.56 -12.39 8.06
C MET A 143 7.09 -13.75 7.59
N VAL A 144 8.38 -14.00 7.76
CA VAL A 144 9.02 -15.26 7.35
C VAL A 144 8.68 -16.37 8.35
N GLY A 145 8.91 -16.13 9.64
CA GLY A 145 8.76 -17.14 10.70
C GLY A 145 7.32 -17.55 10.98
N LYS A 146 6.33 -16.71 10.64
CA LYS A 146 4.89 -17.02 10.78
C LYS A 146 4.19 -17.32 9.45
N GLY A 147 4.93 -17.46 8.34
CA GLY A 147 4.37 -17.91 7.07
C GLY A 147 3.57 -16.87 6.26
N ALA A 148 3.62 -15.58 6.62
CA ALA A 148 2.87 -14.52 5.95
C ALA A 148 3.47 -14.06 4.61
N HIS A 149 4.65 -14.56 4.24
CA HIS A 149 5.27 -14.34 2.93
C HIS A 149 4.38 -14.81 1.77
N TRP A 150 3.48 -15.77 2.00
CA TRP A 150 2.50 -16.21 1.03
C TRP A 150 1.42 -15.17 0.73
N THR A 151 0.93 -14.48 1.76
CA THR A 151 0.02 -13.35 1.55
C THR A 151 0.72 -12.23 0.78
N LEU A 152 2.03 -12.00 1.00
CA LEU A 152 2.80 -11.04 0.22
C LEU A 152 2.93 -11.45 -1.25
N LEU A 153 3.13 -12.75 -1.54
CA LEU A 153 3.12 -13.27 -2.91
C LEU A 153 1.77 -13.01 -3.58
N SER A 154 0.65 -13.26 -2.89
CA SER A 154 -0.69 -12.96 -3.40
C SER A 154 -0.88 -11.47 -3.63
N VAL A 155 -0.54 -10.61 -2.66
CA VAL A 155 -0.62 -9.14 -2.79
C VAL A 155 0.21 -8.65 -3.97
N ALA A 156 1.43 -9.16 -4.14
CA ALA A 156 2.27 -8.84 -5.29
C ALA A 156 1.59 -9.24 -6.61
N GLY A 157 0.97 -10.41 -6.66
CA GLY A 157 0.15 -10.86 -7.79
C GLY A 157 -1.00 -9.91 -8.08
N CYS A 158 -1.80 -9.58 -7.06
CA CYS A 158 -2.90 -8.63 -7.12
C CYS A 158 -2.43 -7.27 -7.69
N LEU A 159 -1.30 -6.73 -7.24
CA LEU A 159 -0.73 -5.47 -7.73
C LEU A 159 -0.24 -5.55 -9.18
N VAL A 160 0.45 -6.64 -9.55
CA VAL A 160 0.95 -6.85 -10.92
C VAL A 160 -0.21 -6.99 -11.91
N TRP A 161 -1.23 -7.74 -11.56
CA TRP A 161 -2.42 -7.94 -12.40
C TRP A 161 -3.30 -6.69 -12.45
N LEU A 162 -3.41 -5.93 -11.37
CA LEU A 162 -4.03 -4.60 -11.40
C LEU A 162 -3.27 -3.66 -12.33
N ALA A 163 -1.95 -3.63 -12.27
CA ALA A 163 -1.13 -2.82 -13.16
C ALA A 163 -1.35 -3.22 -14.64
N LEU A 164 -1.40 -4.52 -14.94
CA LEU A 164 -1.71 -5.02 -16.27
C LEU A 164 -3.13 -4.64 -16.72
N ALA A 165 -4.13 -4.81 -15.86
CA ALA A 165 -5.51 -4.41 -16.16
C ALA A 165 -5.61 -2.91 -16.49
N VAL A 166 -4.96 -2.07 -15.69
CA VAL A 166 -4.92 -0.62 -15.88
C VAL A 166 -4.19 -0.24 -17.17
N THR A 167 -3.03 -0.83 -17.47
CA THR A 167 -2.29 -0.51 -18.71
C THR A 167 -3.02 -1.00 -19.94
N SER A 168 -3.58 -2.21 -19.92
CA SER A 168 -4.42 -2.74 -21.01
C SER A 168 -5.67 -1.88 -21.23
N TYR A 169 -6.33 -1.43 -20.16
CA TYR A 169 -7.45 -0.49 -20.26
C TYR A 169 -7.04 0.84 -20.92
N ARG A 170 -5.91 1.43 -20.49
CA ARG A 170 -5.38 2.68 -21.06
C ARG A 170 -5.08 2.54 -22.55
N VAL A 171 -4.34 1.50 -22.94
CA VAL A 171 -3.98 1.23 -24.34
C VAL A 171 -5.22 1.04 -25.20
N ASN A 172 -6.21 0.30 -24.71
CA ASN A 172 -7.45 0.04 -25.44
C ASN A 172 -8.33 1.27 -25.62
N ARG A 173 -8.23 2.25 -24.71
CA ARG A 173 -8.90 3.56 -24.83
C ARG A 173 -8.06 4.60 -25.58
N GLY A 174 -6.96 4.21 -26.22
CA GLY A 174 -6.07 5.14 -26.93
C GLY A 174 -5.33 6.13 -26.02
N ARG A 175 -5.24 5.83 -24.71
CA ARG A 175 -4.53 6.66 -23.73
C ARG A 175 -3.08 6.19 -23.61
N CYS A 176 -2.20 7.11 -23.18
CA CYS A 176 -0.82 6.80 -22.84
C CYS A 176 -0.78 5.69 -21.78
N ALA A 177 -0.09 4.59 -22.09
CA ALA A 177 0.02 3.45 -21.19
C ALA A 177 0.72 3.81 -19.86
N ALA A 178 1.72 4.70 -19.90
CA ALA A 178 2.51 5.10 -18.72
C ALA A 178 1.73 6.00 -17.77
N CYS A 179 1.18 7.13 -18.25
CA CYS A 179 0.54 8.15 -17.40
C CYS A 179 -0.99 8.22 -17.51
N GLY A 180 -1.60 7.52 -18.47
CA GLY A 180 -3.04 7.51 -18.70
C GLY A 180 -3.61 8.73 -19.42
N ARG A 181 -2.79 9.61 -20.01
CA ARG A 181 -3.26 10.82 -20.73
C ARG A 181 -3.71 10.53 -22.18
N PRO A 182 -4.71 11.24 -22.74
CA PRO A 182 -5.54 12.24 -22.08
C PRO A 182 -6.39 11.61 -20.96
N GLY A 183 -6.33 12.23 -19.78
CA GLY A 183 -6.96 11.73 -18.56
C GLY A 183 -8.38 12.27 -18.39
N ALA A 184 -9.12 11.74 -17.42
CA ALA A 184 -10.42 12.30 -17.06
C ALA A 184 -10.25 13.65 -16.32
N ALA A 185 -11.28 14.50 -16.36
CA ALA A 185 -11.30 15.84 -15.75
C ALA A 185 -10.89 15.85 -14.25
N TRP A 186 -11.26 14.81 -13.50
CA TRP A 186 -10.91 14.66 -12.08
C TRP A 186 -9.43 14.40 -11.82
N THR A 187 -8.66 13.99 -12.84
CA THR A 187 -7.20 13.76 -12.75
C THR A 187 -6.36 14.99 -13.09
N HIS A 188 -6.98 16.12 -13.45
CA HIS A 188 -6.30 17.39 -13.63
C HIS A 188 -5.82 17.92 -12.28
N PRO A 189 -4.66 18.62 -12.22
CA PRO A 189 -4.06 19.04 -10.95
C PRO A 189 -5.01 19.83 -10.05
N GLU A 190 -5.78 20.78 -10.60
CA GLU A 190 -6.74 21.60 -9.85
C GLU A 190 -7.91 20.79 -9.29
N SER A 191 -8.49 19.90 -10.11
CA SER A 191 -9.54 18.99 -9.65
C SER A 191 -9.01 18.04 -8.57
N ALA A 192 -7.83 17.47 -8.77
CA ALA A 192 -7.12 16.63 -7.80
C ALA A 192 -6.85 17.34 -6.48
N ALA A 193 -6.51 18.63 -6.51
CA ALA A 193 -6.36 19.43 -5.30
C ALA A 193 -7.69 19.55 -4.52
N ARG A 194 -8.81 19.79 -5.23
CA ARG A 194 -10.13 19.99 -4.60
C ARG A 194 -10.69 18.73 -3.96
N TRP A 195 -10.79 17.62 -4.71
CA TRP A 195 -11.31 16.38 -4.15
C TRP A 195 -10.30 15.74 -3.19
N GLY A 196 -9.00 15.85 -3.49
CA GLY A 196 -7.92 15.36 -2.66
C GLY A 196 -7.93 15.94 -1.25
N ARG A 197 -8.14 17.26 -1.12
CA ARG A 197 -8.24 17.90 0.19
C ARG A 197 -9.31 17.26 1.07
N LYS A 198 -10.49 16.97 0.52
CA LYS A 198 -11.58 16.34 1.27
C LYS A 198 -11.21 14.92 1.70
N VAL A 199 -10.74 14.10 0.75
CA VAL A 199 -10.36 12.70 1.01
C VAL A 199 -9.23 12.61 2.03
N THR A 200 -8.21 13.47 1.93
CA THR A 200 -7.09 13.48 2.88
C THR A 200 -7.52 13.86 4.30
N ILE A 201 -8.44 14.81 4.46
CA ILE A 201 -8.96 15.17 5.79
C ILE A 201 -9.70 13.98 6.40
N ILE A 202 -10.61 13.35 5.64
CA ILE A 202 -11.35 12.17 6.12
C ILE A 202 -10.36 11.04 6.46
N ALA A 203 -9.41 10.76 5.57
CA ALA A 203 -8.36 9.75 5.80
C ALA A 203 -7.56 10.02 7.09
N ALA A 204 -7.23 11.28 7.38
CA ALA A 204 -6.48 11.64 8.59
C ALA A 204 -7.30 11.48 9.87
N LEU A 205 -8.64 11.54 9.81
CA LEU A 205 -9.49 11.35 10.98
C LEU A 205 -9.71 9.86 11.32
N MET A 206 -9.63 8.98 10.32
CA MET A 206 -9.89 7.54 10.47
C MET A 206 -9.05 6.80 11.52
N PRO A 207 -7.72 7.03 11.63
CA PRO A 207 -6.91 6.33 12.63
C PRO A 207 -7.10 6.88 14.06
N LEU A 208 -7.59 8.11 14.24
CA LEU A 208 -7.62 8.78 15.55
C LEU A 208 -8.37 8.01 16.65
N PRO A 209 -9.57 7.44 16.43
CA PRO A 209 -10.28 6.72 17.49
C PRO A 209 -9.48 5.55 18.04
N TYR A 210 -8.80 4.81 17.16
CA TYR A 210 -7.92 3.70 17.56
C TYR A 210 -6.68 4.20 18.31
N GLY A 211 -6.02 5.23 17.78
CA GLY A 211 -4.81 5.79 18.38
C GLY A 211 -5.07 6.35 19.79
N LEU A 212 -6.12 7.16 19.93
CA LEU A 212 -6.56 7.70 21.22
C LEU A 212 -6.92 6.60 22.23
N ALA A 213 -7.66 5.57 21.82
CA ALA A 213 -7.98 4.44 22.69
C ALA A 213 -6.71 3.77 23.23
N ARG A 214 -5.69 3.58 22.40
CA ARG A 214 -4.39 3.03 22.83
C ARG A 214 -3.60 4.00 23.72
N LEU A 215 -3.66 5.30 23.47
CA LEU A 215 -2.95 6.29 24.28
C LEU A 215 -3.57 6.46 25.68
N THR A 216 -4.84 6.07 25.89
CA THR A 216 -5.42 6.02 27.25
C THR A 216 -4.68 5.06 28.18
N TRP A 217 -3.85 4.15 27.65
CA TRP A 217 -3.03 3.23 28.45
C TRP A 217 -1.93 3.92 29.25
N PHE A 218 -1.65 5.20 28.98
CA PHE A 218 -0.83 6.06 29.84
C PHE A 218 -1.59 6.61 31.06
N THR A 219 -2.92 6.52 31.05
CA THR A 219 -3.78 7.12 32.06
C THR A 219 -4.26 6.06 33.05
N PRO A 220 -4.79 6.47 34.22
CA PRO A 220 -5.44 5.56 35.16
C PRO A 220 -6.68 4.83 34.60
N TRP A 221 -7.22 5.25 33.46
CA TRP A 221 -8.45 4.70 32.87
C TRP A 221 -8.19 4.11 31.47
N PRO A 222 -7.44 3.00 31.38
CA PRO A 222 -7.09 2.41 30.10
C PRO A 222 -8.31 1.76 29.44
N ILE A 223 -8.59 2.14 28.20
CA ILE A 223 -9.67 1.58 27.39
C ILE A 223 -9.15 0.36 26.61
N ALA A 224 -9.87 -0.76 26.63
CA ALA A 224 -9.51 -2.00 25.93
C ALA A 224 -8.12 -2.56 26.27
N PHE A 225 -7.59 -2.26 27.46
CA PHE A 225 -6.36 -2.90 27.95
C PHE A 225 -6.71 -4.30 28.49
N PRO A 226 -6.08 -5.37 27.98
CA PRO A 226 -6.40 -6.71 28.45
C PRO A 226 -5.99 -6.90 29.91
N GLU A 227 -6.86 -7.51 30.71
CA GLU A 227 -6.55 -7.83 32.11
C GLU A 227 -5.35 -8.78 32.21
N GLY A 228 -4.44 -8.52 33.15
CA GLY A 228 -3.21 -9.30 33.31
C GLY A 228 -2.18 -9.14 32.17
N ALA A 229 -2.39 -8.19 31.25
CA ALA A 229 -1.44 -7.96 30.16
C ALA A 229 -0.08 -7.48 30.70
N GLY A 230 0.99 -8.16 30.26
CA GLY A 230 2.36 -7.80 30.62
C GLY A 230 2.88 -6.53 29.95
N TRP A 231 4.04 -6.06 30.42
CA TRP A 231 4.71 -4.85 29.94
C TRP A 231 4.88 -4.78 28.41
N GLY A 232 5.15 -5.92 27.76
CA GLY A 232 5.31 -5.97 26.30
C GLY A 232 4.05 -5.61 25.53
N ILE A 233 2.87 -6.02 26.02
CA ILE A 233 1.58 -5.66 25.41
C ILE A 233 1.33 -4.17 25.60
N TRP A 234 1.53 -3.67 26.83
CA TRP A 234 1.39 -2.25 27.15
C TRP A 234 2.24 -1.38 26.22
N LEU A 235 3.54 -1.67 26.12
CA LEU A 235 4.48 -0.92 25.28
C LEU A 235 4.08 -0.97 23.81
N THR A 236 3.75 -2.17 23.29
CA THR A 236 3.36 -2.33 21.88
C THR A 236 2.07 -1.55 21.57
N GLY A 237 1.08 -1.62 22.46
CA GLY A 237 -0.19 -0.91 22.30
C GLY A 237 0.00 0.61 22.29
N VAL A 238 0.81 1.13 23.23
CA VAL A 238 1.15 2.55 23.31
C VAL A 238 1.89 3.03 22.05
N LEU A 239 2.90 2.29 21.59
CA LEU A 239 3.64 2.61 20.39
C LEU A 239 2.75 2.59 19.14
N LEU A 240 1.78 1.68 19.08
CA LEU A 240 0.75 1.68 18.04
C LEU A 240 -0.16 2.91 18.13
N GLY A 241 -0.49 3.36 19.34
CA GLY A 241 -1.18 4.64 19.56
C GLY A 241 -0.42 5.80 18.91
N PHE A 242 0.86 5.96 19.25
CA PHE A 242 1.70 7.00 18.63
C PHE A 242 1.87 6.83 17.12
N ALA A 243 2.01 5.60 16.62
CA ALA A 243 2.12 5.34 15.19
C ALA A 243 0.82 5.69 14.45
N SER A 244 -0.33 5.46 15.07
CA SER A 244 -1.65 5.79 14.54
C SER A 244 -1.86 7.30 14.46
N GLU A 245 -1.62 8.02 15.56
CA GLU A 245 -1.69 9.49 15.60
C GLU A 245 -0.64 10.15 14.70
N GLY A 246 0.58 9.62 14.69
CA GLY A 246 1.63 10.04 13.76
C GLY A 246 1.23 9.81 12.30
N GLY A 247 0.58 8.67 12.00
CA GLY A 247 0.00 8.36 10.70
C GLY A 247 -1.10 9.33 10.28
N ALA A 248 -1.94 9.78 11.20
CA ALA A 248 -2.95 10.83 10.97
C ALA A 248 -2.28 12.15 10.55
N ILE A 249 -1.25 12.56 11.30
CA ILE A 249 -0.48 13.77 11.01
C ILE A 249 0.21 13.64 9.65
N LEU A 250 0.89 12.53 9.38
CA LEU A 250 1.55 12.22 8.09
C LEU A 250 0.56 12.24 6.93
N THR A 251 -0.65 11.72 7.11
CA THR A 251 -1.71 11.76 6.09
C THR A 251 -2.06 13.20 5.75
N ARG A 252 -2.19 14.10 6.74
CA ARG A 252 -2.40 15.54 6.51
C ARG A 252 -1.24 16.20 5.75
N GLY A 253 -0.04 15.64 5.80
CA GLY A 253 1.12 16.07 5.01
C GLY A 253 0.86 16.06 3.51
N LEU A 254 0.01 15.15 3.02
CA LEU A 254 -0.36 15.06 1.60
C LEU A 254 -1.11 16.30 1.06
N ILE A 255 -1.53 17.23 1.93
CA ILE A 255 -2.18 18.49 1.54
C ILE A 255 -1.49 19.72 2.15
N ARG A 256 -0.32 19.56 2.77
CA ARG A 256 0.40 20.65 3.44
C ARG A 256 1.80 20.85 2.85
N PRO A 257 2.37 22.06 2.93
CA PRO A 257 3.69 22.36 2.36
C PRO A 257 4.82 21.45 2.86
N TRP A 258 4.74 20.98 4.11
CA TRP A 258 5.76 20.11 4.69
C TRP A 258 5.76 18.68 4.12
N GLY A 259 4.68 18.25 3.47
CA GLY A 259 4.66 17.03 2.66
C GLY A 259 5.19 17.24 1.25
N GLU A 260 5.50 18.48 0.87
CA GLU A 260 6.03 18.85 -0.44
C GLU A 260 7.50 19.28 -0.40
N VAL A 261 7.90 19.91 0.70
CA VAL A 261 9.25 20.37 1.00
C VAL A 261 9.58 19.93 2.42
N TRP A 262 10.78 19.40 2.63
CA TRP A 262 11.20 18.94 3.96
C TRP A 262 11.18 20.09 4.98
N PRO A 263 10.48 19.92 6.12
CA PRO A 263 10.33 20.99 7.09
C PRO A 263 11.66 21.30 7.78
N ARG A 264 11.76 22.53 8.33
CA ARG A 264 12.98 23.04 8.97
C ARG A 264 13.48 22.18 10.13
N TRP A 265 12.60 21.38 10.74
CA TRP A 265 12.95 20.49 11.84
C TRP A 265 13.68 19.21 11.40
N VAL A 266 13.55 18.77 10.14
CA VAL A 266 14.22 17.57 9.63
C VAL A 266 15.70 17.86 9.38
N PRO A 267 16.64 17.19 10.06
CA PRO A 267 18.06 17.38 9.82
C PRO A 267 18.44 17.02 8.38
N VAL A 268 19.45 17.68 7.83
CA VAL A 268 20.07 17.41 6.51
C VAL A 268 19.18 17.74 5.29
N LEU A 269 17.90 17.39 5.32
CA LEU A 269 17.00 17.48 4.17
C LEU A 269 16.20 18.79 4.11
N HIS A 270 16.26 19.62 5.15
CA HIS A 270 15.44 20.83 5.26
C HIS A 270 15.48 21.70 3.99
N GLY A 271 14.33 22.24 3.59
CA GLY A 271 14.20 23.13 2.43
C GLY A 271 14.30 22.43 1.06
N ARG A 272 14.68 21.15 1.01
CA ARG A 272 14.71 20.41 -0.26
C ARG A 272 13.31 19.94 -0.67
N PRO A 273 12.99 19.92 -1.98
CA PRO A 273 11.73 19.38 -2.45
C PRO A 273 11.67 17.87 -2.24
N ILE A 274 10.51 17.38 -1.81
CA ILE A 274 10.25 15.94 -1.65
C ILE A 274 9.85 15.38 -3.03
N PRO A 275 10.55 14.37 -3.57
CA PRO A 275 10.15 13.73 -4.82
C PRO A 275 8.74 13.16 -4.72
N VAL A 276 7.89 13.38 -5.74
CA VAL A 276 6.47 12.97 -5.71
C VAL A 276 6.30 11.48 -5.41
N ALA A 277 7.22 10.65 -5.93
CA ALA A 277 7.18 9.22 -5.75
C ALA A 277 7.31 8.79 -4.28
N VAL A 278 8.05 9.52 -3.44
CA VAL A 278 8.35 9.10 -2.07
C VAL A 278 7.08 9.08 -1.19
N PRO A 279 6.33 10.19 -1.01
CA PRO A 279 5.10 10.16 -0.21
C PRO A 279 4.01 9.29 -0.85
N THR A 280 3.93 9.30 -2.18
CA THR A 280 2.93 8.50 -2.90
C THR A 280 3.15 7.01 -2.65
N PHE A 281 4.39 6.53 -2.79
CA PHE A 281 4.73 5.12 -2.60
C PHE A 281 4.54 4.72 -1.14
N ALA A 282 5.07 5.50 -0.19
CA ALA A 282 4.90 5.22 1.23
C ALA A 282 3.42 5.13 1.64
N ALA A 283 2.60 6.10 1.21
CA ALA A 283 1.17 6.09 1.51
C ALA A 283 0.43 4.93 0.84
N LEU A 284 0.76 4.57 -0.41
CA LEU A 284 0.16 3.42 -1.09
C LEU A 284 0.57 2.09 -0.45
N THR A 285 1.81 1.94 -0.01
CA THR A 285 2.26 0.73 0.70
C THR A 285 1.46 0.52 1.98
N VAL A 286 1.35 1.56 2.81
CA VAL A 286 0.53 1.50 4.04
C VAL A 286 -0.94 1.26 3.70
N ALA A 287 -1.47 1.92 2.67
CA ALA A 287 -2.84 1.76 2.23
C ALA A 287 -3.18 0.32 1.79
N VAL A 288 -2.29 -0.34 1.04
CA VAL A 288 -2.48 -1.74 0.63
C VAL A 288 -2.48 -2.67 1.84
N MET A 289 -1.57 -2.46 2.79
CA MET A 289 -1.53 -3.29 3.99
C MET A 289 -2.77 -3.07 4.88
N LEU A 290 -3.24 -1.82 5.02
CA LEU A 290 -4.48 -1.51 5.75
C LEU A 290 -5.74 -1.96 5.00
N ALA A 291 -5.71 -2.10 3.67
CA ALA A 291 -6.83 -2.69 2.94
C ALA A 291 -7.07 -4.14 3.37
N LEU A 292 -6.01 -4.88 3.74
CA LEU A 292 -6.16 -6.22 4.32
C LEU A 292 -6.93 -6.17 5.66
N LEU A 293 -6.79 -5.09 6.42
CA LEU A 293 -7.55 -4.87 7.67
C LEU A 293 -9.03 -4.61 7.36
N THR A 294 -9.35 -3.80 6.35
CA THR A 294 -10.73 -3.59 5.88
C THR A 294 -11.43 -4.92 5.60
N VAL A 295 -10.72 -5.82 4.94
CA VAL A 295 -11.24 -7.11 4.51
C VAL A 295 -11.41 -8.05 5.69
N HIS A 296 -10.38 -8.17 6.52
CA HIS A 296 -10.43 -8.97 7.73
C HIS A 296 -11.59 -8.53 8.63
N LEU A 297 -11.72 -7.22 8.86
CA LEU A 297 -12.78 -6.67 9.69
C LEU A 297 -14.16 -6.95 9.10
N ALA A 298 -14.35 -6.81 7.78
CA ALA A 298 -15.61 -7.13 7.13
C ALA A 298 -16.06 -8.58 7.38
N GLY A 299 -15.13 -9.55 7.32
CA GLY A 299 -15.40 -10.95 7.67
C GLY A 299 -15.75 -11.14 9.15
N THR A 300 -15.08 -10.45 10.07
CA THR A 300 -15.41 -10.53 11.50
C THR A 300 -16.76 -9.91 11.85
N VAL A 301 -17.16 -8.81 11.19
CA VAL A 301 -18.45 -8.15 11.39
C VAL A 301 -19.60 -9.08 11.01
N THR A 302 -19.46 -9.83 9.91
CA THR A 302 -20.48 -10.81 9.49
C THR A 302 -20.64 -11.99 10.44
N GLY A 303 -19.66 -12.22 11.32
CA GLY A 303 -19.70 -13.26 12.37
C GLY A 303 -20.46 -12.86 13.65
N GLY A 304 -20.86 -11.59 13.80
CA GLY A 304 -21.83 -11.16 14.82
C GLY A 304 -21.31 -10.81 16.22
N ASP A 305 -19.99 -10.83 16.47
CA ASP A 305 -19.43 -10.71 17.85
C ASP A 305 -18.46 -9.54 18.03
N LEU A 306 -18.91 -8.31 17.72
CA LEU A 306 -18.09 -7.09 17.90
C LEU A 306 -18.70 -6.18 18.96
N SER A 307 -17.93 -5.90 20.00
CA SER A 307 -18.30 -4.88 20.99
C SER A 307 -18.35 -3.49 20.35
N ALA A 308 -19.19 -2.60 20.90
CA ALA A 308 -19.30 -1.22 20.42
C ALA A 308 -17.94 -0.49 20.37
N LEU A 309 -17.07 -0.81 21.32
CA LEU A 309 -15.72 -0.26 21.38
C LEU A 309 -14.83 -0.69 20.20
N VAL A 310 -14.93 -1.97 19.81
CA VAL A 310 -14.21 -2.47 18.62
C VAL A 310 -14.75 -1.80 17.36
N ILE A 311 -16.07 -1.61 17.25
CA ILE A 311 -16.68 -0.90 16.12
C ILE A 311 -16.13 0.52 16.01
N VAL A 312 -16.17 1.30 17.11
CA VAL A 312 -15.74 2.71 17.12
C VAL A 312 -14.25 2.86 16.80
N ALA A 313 -13.40 1.94 17.26
CA ALA A 313 -11.96 2.01 17.02
C ALA A 313 -11.54 1.45 15.65
N PHE A 314 -12.03 0.25 15.29
CA PHE A 314 -11.52 -0.49 14.14
C PHE A 314 -12.27 -0.22 12.85
N VAL A 315 -13.56 0.12 12.86
CA VAL A 315 -14.27 0.44 11.61
C VAL A 315 -13.66 1.68 10.94
N PRO A 316 -13.48 2.82 11.63
CA PRO A 316 -12.78 3.97 11.06
C PRO A 316 -11.37 3.60 10.61
N LEU A 317 -10.59 2.91 11.45
CA LEU A 317 -9.23 2.49 11.12
C LEU A 317 -9.17 1.67 9.83
N SER A 318 -10.16 0.80 9.62
CA SER A 318 -10.25 -0.03 8.43
C SER A 318 -10.58 0.77 7.16
N LEU A 319 -11.25 1.92 7.28
CA LEU A 319 -11.48 2.85 6.17
C LEU A 319 -10.25 3.70 5.84
N TRP A 320 -9.28 3.78 6.77
CA TRP A 320 -8.06 4.56 6.56
C TRP A 320 -7.28 4.10 5.33
N GLY A 321 -7.13 2.79 5.10
CA GLY A 321 -6.39 2.25 3.96
C GLY A 321 -6.92 2.74 2.61
N PRO A 322 -8.18 2.44 2.24
CA PRO A 322 -8.79 2.91 0.99
C PRO A 322 -8.76 4.44 0.82
N LEU A 323 -9.05 5.19 1.90
CA LEU A 323 -9.01 6.65 1.87
C LEU A 323 -7.59 7.20 1.71
N LEU A 324 -6.59 6.57 2.32
CA LEU A 324 -5.18 6.90 2.16
C LEU A 324 -4.71 6.63 0.73
N ALA A 325 -5.16 5.56 0.09
CA ALA A 325 -4.88 5.32 -1.32
C ALA A 325 -5.47 6.44 -2.21
N GLY A 326 -6.70 6.87 -1.92
CA GLY A 326 -7.32 8.02 -2.57
C GLY A 326 -6.53 9.32 -2.36
N ALA A 327 -6.11 9.60 -1.13
CA ALA A 327 -5.29 10.75 -0.78
C ALA A 327 -3.91 10.74 -1.47
N ALA A 328 -3.26 9.57 -1.52
CA ALA A 328 -1.99 9.38 -2.22
C ALA A 328 -2.16 9.61 -3.73
N MET A 329 -3.26 9.15 -4.32
CA MET A 329 -3.56 9.42 -5.71
C MET A 329 -3.85 10.89 -5.98
N ALA A 330 -4.57 11.57 -5.09
CA ALA A 330 -4.77 13.01 -5.22
C ALA A 330 -3.46 13.78 -5.19
N TYR A 331 -2.58 13.42 -4.24
CA TYR A 331 -1.24 13.98 -4.11
C TYR A 331 -0.43 13.79 -5.40
N TYR A 332 -0.40 12.56 -5.94
CA TYR A 332 0.27 12.26 -7.19
C TYR A 332 -0.33 13.04 -8.37
N TYR A 333 -1.65 13.08 -8.54
CA TYR A 333 -2.27 13.76 -9.68
C TYR A 333 -2.10 15.29 -9.61
N ARG A 334 -2.09 15.86 -8.41
CA ARG A 334 -1.80 17.29 -8.19
C ARG A 334 -0.36 17.65 -8.56
N ARG A 335 0.59 16.74 -8.32
CA ARG A 335 2.03 17.03 -8.42
C ARG A 335 2.77 16.38 -9.59
N ARG A 336 2.14 15.47 -10.34
CA ARG A 336 2.79 14.79 -11.46
C ARG A 336 3.16 15.80 -12.56
N GLN A 337 4.37 15.64 -13.07
CA GLN A 337 4.90 16.47 -14.15
C GLN A 337 4.36 16.03 -15.52
N ALA A 338 4.78 16.73 -16.57
CA ALA A 338 4.57 16.29 -17.95
C ALA A 338 5.12 14.86 -18.13
N CYS A 339 4.44 14.08 -18.97
CA CYS A 339 4.86 12.71 -19.22
C CYS A 339 5.83 12.68 -20.40
N ALA A 340 7.07 12.23 -20.18
CA ALA A 340 8.09 12.05 -21.22
C ALA A 340 7.67 11.07 -22.35
N HIS A 341 6.62 10.27 -22.14
CA HIS A 341 6.10 9.32 -23.12
C HIS A 341 4.85 9.80 -23.85
N CYS A 342 4.31 10.96 -23.47
CA CYS A 342 3.26 11.60 -24.23
C CYS A 342 3.93 12.46 -25.30
N PRO A 343 3.45 12.43 -26.56
CA PRO A 343 3.83 13.47 -27.50
C PRO A 343 3.42 14.80 -26.88
N GLU A 344 4.37 15.70 -26.69
CA GLU A 344 4.05 17.09 -26.39
C GLU A 344 3.13 17.57 -27.52
N LYS A 345 1.91 18.00 -27.19
CA LYS A 345 1.23 18.93 -28.09
C LYS A 345 1.95 20.25 -27.87
N PRO A 346 2.67 20.81 -28.85
CA PRO A 346 3.24 22.13 -28.72
C PRO A 346 2.09 23.12 -28.82
N LEU A 347 1.38 23.35 -27.70
CA LEU A 347 0.39 24.43 -27.62
C LEU A 347 1.09 25.81 -27.61
N HIS A 348 2.42 25.85 -27.50
CA HIS A 348 3.18 27.10 -27.44
C HIS A 348 3.69 27.62 -28.79
N GLN A 349 3.75 26.79 -29.85
CA GLN A 349 4.26 27.25 -31.16
C GLN A 349 3.16 27.86 -32.06
N ALA A 350 1.89 27.53 -31.84
CA ALA A 350 0.79 28.12 -32.60
C ALA A 350 0.48 29.57 -32.17
N GLN A 351 0.79 29.95 -30.92
CA GLN A 351 0.59 31.34 -30.45
C GLN A 351 1.71 32.28 -30.89
N VAL A 352 2.96 31.79 -31.03
CA VAL A 352 4.08 32.63 -31.49
C VAL A 352 4.03 32.86 -33.01
N ALA A 353 3.49 31.90 -33.78
CA ALA A 353 3.33 32.02 -35.24
C ALA A 353 2.14 32.88 -35.69
N LEU A 354 1.22 33.24 -34.77
CA LEU A 354 0.11 34.15 -35.05
C LEU A 354 0.40 35.60 -34.59
N THR A 355 1.56 35.82 -33.98
CA THR A 355 2.02 37.14 -33.49
C THR A 355 3.35 37.59 -34.09
N ALA A 356 3.83 36.90 -35.13
CA ALA A 356 5.03 37.24 -35.91
C ALA A 356 4.63 37.50 -37.36
#